data_AF-A0A832D4I4-F1
#
_entry.id   AF-A0A832D4I4-F1
#
_cell.length_a   1.000
_cell.length_b   1.000
_cell.length_c   1.000
_cell.angle_alpha   90.00
_cell.angle_beta   90.00
_cell.angle_gamma   90.00
#
_symmetry.space_group_name_H-M   'P 1'
#
loop_
_entity.id
_entity.type
_entity.pdbx_description
1 polymer ?
#
loop_
_entity_poly.entity_id
_entity_poly.type
_entity_poly.pdbx_seq_one_letter_code
_entity_poly.pdbx_strand_id
1 'polypeptide(L)'
;METHKSLTAAQLIYTNVEASLSPNRRGGYQTLCYTHELITPEDLEEIEPRLFYTPAEVQPEKLAFFHLTSGKVALTKIVPIEAPDEFGRKGRYLAHCLVFNAKEFIRAEVTPFDVIRNFKCFNSLSEALDAFDRKSGYIPPAIISVPSAPGPDKNTLPLNWPWVAVRDLWLITLKSAFSEFPTIEIISPPNIVAEVIELALSCLPPSETWRISFDTYFYKGNPVTTPYHMVGLLTPSNRIAAVVDPSKPSIRTPEPISPESSIEEFVSSLVLREQIQMFLSNKSLIFQTARFLDGETVPPPELTQAPSEILQLSKTVWGKRIETRISDLVHGLFPPRLASILTNHLIESRPLPELIRFLYPKTIV
;
A
#
# COMPACT_ATOMS: atom_id res chain seq x y z
N MET A 1 2.06 -1.83 -28.63
CA MET A 1 2.80 -2.92 -27.97
C MET A 1 2.65 -2.67 -26.48
N GLU A 2 1.96 -3.56 -25.76
CA GLU A 2 1.89 -3.46 -24.30
C GLU A 2 3.27 -3.75 -23.72
N THR A 3 3.79 -2.82 -22.93
CA THR A 3 5.06 -3.01 -22.22
C THR A 3 4.76 -3.79 -20.95
N HIS A 4 5.51 -4.86 -20.68
CA HIS A 4 5.38 -5.62 -19.44
C HIS A 4 6.55 -5.30 -18.51
N LYS A 5 6.26 -5.24 -17.21
CA LYS A 5 7.25 -5.16 -16.14
C LYS A 5 7.45 -6.56 -15.59
N SER A 6 8.70 -7.01 -15.52
CA SER A 6 9.04 -8.33 -14.96
C SER A 6 9.60 -8.18 -13.56
N LEU A 7 9.10 -9.00 -12.63
CA LEU A 7 9.56 -9.08 -11.25
C LEU A 7 9.95 -10.52 -10.93
N THR A 8 10.98 -10.69 -10.11
CA THR A 8 11.34 -11.98 -9.53
C THR A 8 10.88 -12.01 -8.08
N ALA A 9 10.16 -13.07 -7.70
CA ALA A 9 9.72 -13.30 -6.33
C ALA A 9 10.30 -14.62 -5.82
N ALA A 10 10.81 -14.63 -4.60
CA ALA A 10 10.99 -15.88 -3.89
C ALA A 10 9.60 -16.45 -3.51
N GLN A 11 9.48 -17.77 -3.46
CA GLN A 11 8.22 -18.43 -3.12
C GLN A 11 8.35 -19.14 -1.78
N LEU A 12 7.24 -19.20 -1.04
CA LEU A 12 7.09 -20.01 0.17
C LEU A 12 5.68 -20.59 0.21
N ILE A 13 5.58 -21.90 0.44
CA ILE A 13 4.32 -22.60 0.62
C ILE A 13 4.23 -23.10 2.06
N TYR A 14 3.16 -22.71 2.75
CA TYR A 14 2.86 -23.15 4.11
C TYR A 14 1.48 -23.79 4.15
N THR A 15 1.39 -24.97 4.75
CA THR A 15 0.13 -25.72 4.79
C THR A 15 0.20 -26.81 5.85
N ASN A 16 -0.96 -27.37 6.19
CA ASN A 16 -1.06 -28.61 6.94
C ASN A 16 -0.88 -29.82 6.01
N VAL A 17 0.09 -30.69 6.32
CA VAL A 17 0.35 -31.93 5.56
C VAL A 17 0.59 -33.11 6.49
N GLU A 18 0.40 -34.32 5.94
CA GLU A 18 0.82 -35.55 6.61
C GLU A 18 2.34 -35.73 6.52
N ALA A 19 2.89 -36.52 7.46
CA ALA A 19 4.33 -36.77 7.53
C ALA A 19 4.89 -37.40 6.24
N SER A 20 4.10 -38.19 5.52
CA SER A 20 4.49 -38.80 4.24
C SER A 20 4.65 -37.79 3.10
N LEU A 21 4.02 -36.61 3.21
CA LEU A 21 4.03 -35.55 2.20
C LEU A 21 5.03 -34.43 2.54
N SER A 22 5.52 -34.38 3.78
CA SER A 22 6.51 -33.39 4.23
C SER A 22 7.94 -33.83 3.91
N PRO A 23 8.79 -32.94 3.34
CA PRO A 23 10.23 -33.20 3.20
C PRO A 23 10.92 -33.55 4.54
N ASN A 24 10.39 -33.01 5.64
CA ASN A 24 10.93 -33.20 6.99
C ASN A 24 10.34 -34.42 7.72
N ARG A 25 9.46 -35.19 7.06
CA ARG A 25 8.75 -36.34 7.65
C ARG A 25 7.97 -35.98 8.93
N ARG A 26 7.44 -34.76 8.99
CA ARG A 26 6.63 -34.26 10.10
C ARG A 26 5.23 -33.95 9.60
N GLY A 27 4.21 -34.31 10.37
CA GLY A 27 2.84 -33.90 10.11
C GLY A 27 2.55 -32.52 10.72
N GLY A 28 1.44 -31.92 10.32
CA GLY A 28 0.98 -30.64 10.86
C GLY A 28 1.24 -29.45 9.95
N TYR A 29 0.94 -28.26 10.47
CA TYR A 29 1.20 -26.99 9.80
C TYR A 29 2.70 -26.68 9.84
N GLN A 30 3.28 -26.46 8.66
CA GLN A 30 4.69 -26.15 8.49
C GLN A 30 4.93 -25.49 7.14
N THR A 31 6.08 -24.83 6.98
CA THR A 31 6.62 -24.51 5.66
C THR A 31 6.93 -25.81 4.92
N LEU A 32 6.22 -26.04 3.82
CA LEU A 32 6.33 -27.22 2.97
C LEU A 32 7.53 -27.09 2.02
N CYS A 33 7.69 -25.91 1.42
CA CYS A 33 8.81 -25.59 0.54
C CYS A 33 9.03 -24.08 0.47
N TYR A 34 10.26 -23.67 0.12
CA TYR A 34 10.59 -22.27 -0.13
C TYR A 34 11.82 -22.10 -1.03
N THR A 35 12.04 -20.90 -1.54
CA THR A 35 13.22 -20.55 -2.36
C THR A 35 14.42 -20.23 -1.45
N HIS A 36 15.24 -21.25 -1.16
CA HIS A 36 16.28 -21.23 -0.13
C HIS A 36 17.33 -20.11 -0.28
N GLU A 37 17.68 -19.75 -1.52
CA GLU A 37 18.69 -18.74 -1.83
C GLU A 37 18.19 -17.29 -1.66
N LEU A 38 16.88 -17.07 -1.53
CA LEU A 38 16.27 -15.74 -1.41
C LEU A 38 15.53 -15.50 -0.09
N ILE A 39 15.21 -16.55 0.68
CA ILE A 39 14.50 -16.47 1.97
C ILE A 39 15.42 -17.04 3.04
N THR A 40 15.79 -16.22 4.01
CA THR A 40 16.64 -16.65 5.13
C THR A 40 15.80 -17.32 6.24
N PRO A 41 16.42 -18.05 7.17
CA PRO A 41 15.70 -18.58 8.34
C PRO A 41 14.97 -17.49 9.15
N GLU A 42 15.56 -16.31 9.28
CA GLU A 42 14.94 -15.17 9.98
C GLU A 42 13.70 -14.66 9.23
N ASP A 43 13.75 -14.63 7.89
CA ASP A 43 12.56 -14.32 7.08
C ASP A 43 11.45 -15.36 7.35
N LEU A 44 11.77 -16.65 7.45
CA LEU A 44 10.78 -17.70 7.76
C LEU A 44 10.12 -17.48 9.12
N GLU A 45 10.92 -17.19 10.15
CA GLU A 45 10.43 -16.92 11.51
C GLU A 45 9.50 -15.70 11.56
N GLU A 46 9.70 -14.71 10.70
CA GLU A 46 8.79 -13.57 10.56
C GLU A 46 7.55 -13.87 9.71
N ILE A 47 7.69 -14.65 8.63
CA ILE A 47 6.59 -14.94 7.70
C ILE A 47 5.57 -15.87 8.35
N GLU A 48 5.99 -16.99 8.93
CA GLU A 48 5.08 -18.05 9.39
C GLU A 48 3.98 -17.56 10.36
N PRO A 49 4.26 -16.74 11.39
CA PRO A 49 3.23 -16.22 12.29
C PRO A 49 2.16 -15.36 11.57
N ARG A 50 2.50 -14.77 10.42
CA ARG A 50 1.60 -13.93 9.62
C ARG A 50 0.75 -14.73 8.63
N LEU A 51 1.11 -16.00 8.38
CA LEU A 51 0.32 -16.94 7.57
C LEU A 51 -0.85 -17.56 8.36
N PHE A 52 -1.08 -17.12 9.59
CA PHE A 52 -2.18 -17.56 10.42
C PHE A 52 -3.53 -17.37 9.72
N TYR A 53 -4.34 -18.43 9.75
CA TYR A 53 -5.71 -18.43 9.25
C TYR A 53 -6.57 -19.28 10.18
N THR A 54 -7.60 -18.66 10.76
CA THR A 54 -8.58 -19.39 11.56
C THR A 54 -9.86 -19.60 10.76
N PRO A 55 -10.27 -20.86 10.52
CA PRO A 55 -11.56 -21.16 9.94
C PRO A 55 -12.70 -20.54 10.77
N ALA A 56 -13.61 -19.82 10.11
CA ALA A 56 -14.90 -19.47 10.67
C ALA A 56 -16.01 -20.22 9.91
N GLU A 57 -17.28 -19.86 10.16
CA GLU A 57 -18.40 -20.33 9.35
C GLU A 57 -18.18 -20.01 7.86
N VAL A 58 -17.64 -18.82 7.58
CA VAL A 58 -17.13 -18.46 6.27
C VAL A 58 -15.64 -18.84 6.22
N GLN A 59 -15.24 -19.49 5.13
CA GLN A 59 -13.85 -19.79 4.83
C GLN A 59 -13.45 -19.04 3.55
N PRO A 60 -13.16 -17.73 3.64
CA PRO A 60 -12.86 -16.92 2.48
C PRO A 60 -11.40 -17.07 2.05
N GLU A 61 -11.09 -16.71 0.81
CA GLU A 61 -9.72 -16.41 0.44
C GLU A 61 -9.22 -15.19 1.25
N LYS A 62 -7.99 -15.27 1.74
CA LYS A 62 -7.31 -14.19 2.47
C LYS A 62 -6.11 -13.70 1.68
N LEU A 63 -5.97 -12.38 1.59
CA LEU A 63 -4.77 -11.72 1.09
C LEU A 63 -4.08 -11.01 2.25
N ALA A 64 -2.76 -11.12 2.32
CA ALA A 64 -1.96 -10.37 3.29
C ALA A 64 -0.73 -9.77 2.61
N PHE A 65 -0.35 -8.57 3.01
CA PHE A 65 0.86 -7.89 2.55
C PHE A 65 1.58 -7.26 3.73
N PHE A 66 2.88 -7.48 3.87
CA PHE A 66 3.66 -7.00 5.04
C PHE A 66 5.15 -6.89 4.77
N HIS A 67 5.84 -6.19 5.66
CA HIS A 67 7.28 -5.99 5.65
C HIS A 67 8.00 -7.03 6.51
N LEU A 68 9.23 -7.35 6.10
CA LEU A 68 10.19 -8.12 6.88
C LEU A 68 11.31 -7.20 7.37
N THR A 69 11.91 -7.52 8.51
CA THR A 69 13.05 -6.73 9.03
C THR A 69 14.27 -6.76 8.09
N SER A 70 14.36 -7.78 7.22
CA SER A 70 15.37 -7.90 6.16
C SER A 70 15.25 -6.86 5.04
N GLY A 71 14.23 -5.98 5.07
CA GLY A 71 13.97 -4.99 4.02
C GLY A 71 13.28 -5.58 2.79
N LYS A 72 12.67 -6.77 2.94
CA LYS A 72 11.82 -7.42 1.93
C LYS A 72 10.35 -7.12 2.22
N VAL A 73 9.51 -7.39 1.24
CA VAL A 73 8.04 -7.38 1.39
C VAL A 73 7.50 -8.75 1.00
N ALA A 74 6.46 -9.19 1.70
CA ALA A 74 5.78 -10.45 1.49
C ALA A 74 4.33 -10.20 1.10
N LEU A 75 3.86 -10.91 0.09
CA LEU A 75 2.48 -10.91 -0.40
C LEU A 75 1.96 -12.35 -0.40
N THR A 76 0.92 -12.60 0.36
CA THR A 76 0.39 -13.94 0.58
C THR A 76 -1.04 -14.03 0.11
N LYS A 77 -1.34 -15.11 -0.63
CA LYS A 77 -2.71 -15.61 -0.80
C LYS A 77 -2.89 -16.86 0.04
N ILE A 78 -3.93 -16.89 0.87
CA ILE A 78 -4.32 -18.05 1.68
C ILE A 78 -5.69 -18.53 1.22
N VAL A 79 -5.79 -19.81 0.90
CA VAL A 79 -7.04 -20.46 0.50
C VAL A 79 -7.39 -21.58 1.49
N PRO A 80 -8.67 -21.74 1.87
CA PRO A 80 -9.08 -22.91 2.61
C PRO A 80 -8.97 -24.18 1.74
N ILE A 81 -8.70 -25.31 2.39
CA ILE A 81 -8.77 -26.64 1.77
C ILE A 81 -10.03 -27.31 2.31
N GLU A 82 -11.00 -27.55 1.43
CA GLU A 82 -12.29 -28.17 1.82
C GLU A 82 -12.13 -29.62 2.32
N ALA A 83 -11.16 -30.35 1.75
CA ALA A 83 -10.91 -31.73 2.09
C ALA A 83 -10.41 -31.86 3.54
N PRO A 84 -11.02 -32.73 4.36
CA PRO A 84 -10.49 -33.01 5.70
C PRO A 84 -9.11 -33.68 5.62
N ASP A 85 -8.40 -33.72 6.74
CA ASP A 85 -7.22 -34.58 6.87
C ASP A 85 -7.56 -36.06 7.01
N GLU A 86 -6.55 -36.91 7.16
CA GLU A 86 -6.73 -38.36 7.32
C GLU A 86 -7.53 -38.76 8.57
N PHE A 87 -7.63 -37.85 9.55
CA PHE A 87 -8.39 -38.02 10.80
C PHE A 87 -9.78 -37.37 10.74
N GLY A 88 -10.20 -36.85 9.60
CA GLY A 88 -11.49 -36.18 9.43
C GLY A 88 -11.54 -34.74 9.96
N ARG A 89 -10.41 -34.16 10.39
CA ARG A 89 -10.36 -32.79 10.88
C ARG A 89 -10.46 -31.81 9.71
N LYS A 90 -11.33 -30.81 9.86
CA LYS A 90 -11.54 -29.73 8.89
C LYS A 90 -10.69 -28.50 9.24
N GLY A 91 -10.72 -27.50 8.36
CA GLY A 91 -10.10 -26.19 8.63
C GLY A 91 -8.66 -26.07 8.15
N ARG A 92 -8.24 -26.97 7.27
CA ARG A 92 -6.96 -26.89 6.57
C ARG A 92 -6.95 -25.69 5.64
N TYR A 93 -5.77 -25.15 5.41
CA TYR A 93 -5.57 -24.06 4.46
C TYR A 93 -4.18 -24.18 3.84
N LEU A 94 -4.03 -23.56 2.67
CA LEU A 94 -2.78 -23.41 1.96
C LEU A 94 -2.46 -21.92 1.83
N ALA A 95 -1.28 -21.52 2.27
CA ALA A 95 -0.74 -20.19 2.06
C ALA A 95 0.37 -20.26 1.01
N HIS A 96 0.22 -19.47 -0.05
CA HIS A 96 1.29 -19.19 -1.02
C HIS A 96 1.76 -17.76 -0.80
N CYS A 97 2.98 -17.62 -0.29
CA CYS A 97 3.66 -16.36 -0.05
C CYS A 97 4.70 -16.07 -1.14
N LEU A 98 4.67 -14.84 -1.67
CA LEU A 98 5.64 -14.27 -2.60
C LEU A 98 6.47 -13.23 -1.86
N VAL A 99 7.79 -13.39 -1.85
CA VAL A 99 8.71 -12.47 -1.16
C VAL A 99 9.56 -11.72 -2.17
N PHE A 100 9.58 -10.40 -2.06
CA PHE A 100 10.28 -9.50 -2.97
C PHE A 100 11.33 -8.68 -2.23
N ASN A 101 12.42 -8.34 -2.92
CA ASN A 101 13.24 -7.23 -2.48
C ASN A 101 12.43 -5.93 -2.59
N ALA A 102 12.31 -5.15 -1.51
CA ALA A 102 11.47 -3.96 -1.51
C ALA A 102 11.93 -2.92 -2.55
N LYS A 103 13.24 -2.76 -2.77
CA LYS A 103 13.75 -1.79 -3.76
C LYS A 103 13.38 -2.18 -5.18
N GLU A 104 13.37 -3.47 -5.50
CA GLU A 104 12.97 -3.96 -6.82
C GLU A 104 11.47 -3.83 -7.04
N PHE A 105 10.68 -4.13 -6.01
CA PHE A 105 9.23 -3.93 -6.01
C PHE A 105 8.87 -2.46 -6.23
N ILE A 106 9.51 -1.54 -5.49
CA ILE A 106 9.34 -0.08 -5.63
C ILE A 106 9.76 0.39 -7.03
N ARG A 107 10.92 -0.05 -7.52
CA ARG A 107 11.45 0.33 -8.84
C ARG A 107 10.55 -0.13 -9.99
N ALA A 108 9.90 -1.29 -9.83
CA ALA A 108 8.94 -1.77 -10.82
C ALA A 108 7.64 -0.94 -10.81
N GLU A 109 7.41 -0.10 -9.81
CA GLU A 109 6.18 0.70 -9.67
C GLU A 109 4.93 -0.18 -9.85
N VAL A 110 4.88 -1.30 -9.12
CA VAL A 110 3.73 -2.18 -9.05
C VAL A 110 3.05 -2.07 -7.68
N THR A 111 1.78 -2.39 -7.62
CA THR A 111 1.05 -2.53 -6.34
C THR A 111 0.90 -4.01 -5.96
N PRO A 112 0.62 -4.34 -4.69
CA PRO A 112 0.36 -5.72 -4.28
C PRO A 112 -0.79 -6.38 -5.05
N PHE A 113 -1.83 -5.61 -5.41
CA PHE A 113 -2.97 -6.12 -6.17
C PHE A 113 -2.64 -6.39 -7.64
N ASP A 114 -1.74 -5.61 -8.24
CA ASP A 114 -1.27 -5.89 -9.60
C ASP A 114 -0.57 -7.25 -9.67
N VAL A 115 0.21 -7.59 -8.64
CA VAL A 115 0.86 -8.89 -8.53
C VAL A 115 -0.16 -10.02 -8.40
N ILE A 116 -1.12 -9.92 -7.48
CA ILE A 116 -2.14 -10.96 -7.27
C ILE A 116 -2.99 -11.20 -8.53
N ARG A 117 -3.33 -10.16 -9.30
CA ARG A 117 -4.10 -10.33 -10.54
C ARG A 117 -3.31 -11.01 -11.65
N ASN A 118 -1.99 -10.83 -11.68
CA ASN A 118 -1.13 -11.29 -12.76
C ASN A 118 -0.33 -12.55 -12.41
N PHE A 119 -0.39 -13.02 -11.16
CA PHE A 119 0.28 -14.24 -10.72
C PHE A 119 -0.74 -15.31 -10.25
N LYS A 120 -0.61 -16.52 -10.80
CA LYS A 120 -1.46 -17.65 -10.41
C LYS A 120 -0.92 -18.32 -9.15
N CYS A 121 -1.38 -17.88 -7.98
CA CYS A 121 -1.16 -18.62 -6.74
C CYS A 121 -1.78 -20.02 -6.80
N PHE A 122 -1.22 -20.95 -6.02
CA PHE A 122 -1.75 -22.30 -5.90
C PHE A 122 -3.06 -22.25 -5.11
N ASN A 123 -4.07 -22.97 -5.58
CA ASN A 123 -5.38 -23.03 -4.93
C ASN A 123 -5.67 -24.43 -4.36
N SER A 124 -4.74 -25.37 -4.48
CA SER A 124 -4.88 -26.72 -3.92
C SER A 124 -3.54 -27.30 -3.46
N LEU A 125 -3.62 -28.27 -2.54
CA LEU A 125 -2.43 -28.99 -2.08
C LEU A 125 -1.76 -29.79 -3.19
N SER A 126 -2.52 -30.35 -4.15
CA SER A 126 -1.95 -31.10 -5.26
C SER A 126 -1.08 -30.21 -6.14
N GLU A 127 -1.59 -29.05 -6.53
CA GLU A 127 -0.82 -28.08 -7.34
C GLU A 127 0.49 -27.69 -6.65
N ALA A 128 0.44 -27.45 -5.33
CA ALA A 128 1.64 -27.14 -4.58
C ALA A 128 2.62 -28.33 -4.52
N LEU A 129 2.15 -29.55 -4.23
CA LEU A 129 2.99 -30.75 -4.16
C LEU A 129 3.66 -31.14 -5.48
N ASP A 130 3.16 -30.65 -6.60
CA ASP A 130 3.71 -30.88 -7.93
C ASP A 130 4.71 -29.79 -8.36
N ALA A 131 4.78 -28.67 -7.63
CA ALA A 131 5.57 -27.49 -8.01
C ALA A 131 6.98 -27.42 -7.41
N PHE A 132 7.33 -28.30 -6.45
CA PHE A 132 8.61 -28.23 -5.73
C PHE A 132 9.32 -29.60 -5.66
N ASP A 133 10.62 -29.58 -5.40
CA ASP A 133 11.38 -30.80 -5.15
C ASP A 133 11.11 -31.32 -3.73
N ARG A 134 10.33 -32.40 -3.63
CA ARG A 134 9.93 -33.01 -2.36
C ARG A 134 11.09 -33.49 -1.49
N LYS A 135 12.26 -33.77 -2.07
CA LYS A 135 13.42 -34.22 -1.31
C LYS A 135 14.11 -33.06 -0.60
N SER A 136 14.27 -31.94 -1.29
CA SER A 136 14.98 -30.78 -0.77
C SER A 136 14.07 -29.76 -0.10
N GLY A 137 12.77 -29.75 -0.42
CA GLY A 137 11.86 -28.65 -0.05
C GLY A 137 12.08 -27.38 -0.89
N TYR A 138 12.82 -27.48 -2.00
CA TYR A 138 13.12 -26.33 -2.85
C TYR A 138 12.01 -26.05 -3.87
N ILE A 139 11.60 -24.79 -3.97
CA ILE A 139 10.78 -24.24 -5.06
C ILE A 139 11.54 -23.09 -5.75
N PRO A 140 11.65 -23.08 -7.10
CA PRO A 140 12.37 -22.03 -7.80
C PRO A 140 11.70 -20.65 -7.60
N PRO A 141 12.42 -19.53 -7.79
CA PRO A 141 11.81 -18.21 -7.81
C PRO A 141 10.72 -18.11 -8.91
N ALA A 142 9.65 -17.37 -8.62
CA ALA A 142 8.62 -17.02 -9.60
C ALA A 142 9.04 -15.80 -10.42
N ILE A 143 8.73 -15.81 -11.71
CA ILE A 143 8.83 -14.64 -12.59
C ILE A 143 7.41 -14.14 -12.86
N ILE A 144 7.16 -12.88 -12.53
CA ILE A 144 5.84 -12.26 -12.59
C ILE A 144 5.87 -11.17 -13.64
N SER A 145 5.00 -11.29 -14.64
CA SER A 145 4.83 -10.30 -15.71
C SER A 145 3.60 -9.45 -15.41
N VAL A 146 3.81 -8.19 -15.04
CA VAL A 146 2.73 -7.23 -14.78
C VAL A 146 2.64 -6.30 -15.99
N PRO A 147 1.47 -6.18 -16.65
CA PRO A 147 1.29 -5.18 -17.69
C PRO A 147 1.62 -3.79 -17.15
N SER A 148 2.30 -2.96 -17.95
CA SER A 148 2.43 -1.53 -17.67
C SER A 148 1.10 -0.86 -18.00
N ALA A 149 0.03 -1.27 -17.32
CA ALA A 149 -1.26 -0.65 -17.49
C ALA A 149 -1.15 0.82 -17.04
N PRO A 150 -1.87 1.75 -17.70
CA PRO A 150 -2.15 3.03 -17.07
C PRO A 150 -2.82 2.73 -15.71
N GLY A 151 -2.52 3.53 -14.69
CA GLY A 151 -3.04 3.33 -13.33
C GLY A 151 -4.57 3.14 -13.28
N PRO A 152 -5.13 2.78 -12.10
CA PRO A 152 -6.54 2.44 -11.98
C PRO A 152 -7.43 3.49 -12.68
N ASP A 153 -8.30 3.05 -13.59
CA ASP A 153 -9.30 3.90 -14.23
C ASP A 153 -10.36 4.30 -13.17
N LYS A 154 -10.94 5.50 -13.23
CA LYS A 154 -12.10 5.88 -12.40
C LYS A 154 -13.24 4.88 -12.52
N ASN A 155 -13.39 4.22 -13.67
CA ASN A 155 -14.37 3.16 -13.88
C ASN A 155 -14.02 1.85 -13.14
N THR A 156 -12.80 1.72 -12.65
CA THR A 156 -12.33 0.59 -11.85
C THR A 156 -12.38 0.84 -10.35
N LEU A 157 -12.75 2.05 -9.89
CA LEU A 157 -12.97 2.28 -8.46
C LEU A 157 -14.21 1.47 -8.04
N PRO A 158 -14.04 0.41 -7.23
CA PRO A 158 -14.99 -0.71 -7.17
C PRO A 158 -16.30 -0.40 -6.45
N LEU A 159 -16.52 0.83 -5.96
CA LEU A 159 -17.59 1.13 -5.03
C LEU A 159 -18.25 2.48 -5.34
N ASN A 160 -19.58 2.50 -5.38
CA ASN A 160 -20.42 3.72 -5.49
C ASN A 160 -20.40 4.52 -4.17
N TRP A 161 -19.22 4.88 -3.69
CA TRP A 161 -19.05 5.60 -2.44
C TRP A 161 -19.27 7.11 -2.62
N PRO A 162 -19.91 7.78 -1.63
CA PRO A 162 -19.90 9.24 -1.58
C PRO A 162 -18.47 9.77 -1.57
N TRP A 163 -18.20 10.84 -2.33
CA TRP A 163 -16.85 11.43 -2.40
C TRP A 163 -16.29 11.83 -1.04
N VAL A 164 -17.14 12.22 -0.09
CA VAL A 164 -16.73 12.52 1.29
C VAL A 164 -16.12 11.27 1.97
N ALA A 165 -16.70 10.09 1.77
CA ALA A 165 -16.16 8.86 2.34
C ALA A 165 -14.87 8.43 1.65
N VAL A 166 -14.76 8.62 0.32
CA VAL A 166 -13.50 8.39 -0.42
C VAL A 166 -12.39 9.31 0.08
N ARG A 167 -12.71 10.60 0.29
CA ARG A 167 -11.78 11.59 0.85
C ARG A 167 -11.26 11.12 2.20
N ASP A 168 -12.17 10.75 3.10
CA ASP A 168 -11.81 10.35 4.46
C ASP A 168 -10.97 9.07 4.46
N LEU A 169 -11.29 8.11 3.56
CA LEU A 169 -10.51 6.87 3.38
C LEU A 169 -9.09 7.18 2.92
N TRP A 170 -8.96 8.06 1.93
CA TRP A 170 -7.66 8.45 1.41
C TRP A 170 -6.84 9.23 2.43
N LEU A 171 -7.47 10.10 3.23
CA LEU A 171 -6.78 10.84 4.29
C LEU A 171 -6.25 9.91 5.39
N ILE A 172 -7.06 8.98 5.90
CA ILE A 172 -6.56 8.02 6.91
C ILE A 172 -5.47 7.11 6.34
N THR A 173 -5.56 6.78 5.05
CA THR A 173 -4.53 5.97 4.37
C THR A 173 -3.21 6.72 4.23
N LEU A 174 -3.26 7.99 3.83
CA LEU A 174 -2.07 8.84 3.77
C LEU A 174 -1.42 9.00 5.15
N LYS A 175 -2.23 9.31 6.17
CA LYS A 175 -1.72 9.39 7.54
C LYS A 175 -1.08 8.07 7.98
N SER A 176 -1.72 6.94 7.69
CA SER A 176 -1.17 5.62 7.98
C SER A 176 0.14 5.31 7.23
N ALA A 177 0.34 5.82 6.02
CA ALA A 177 1.57 5.61 5.24
C ALA A 177 2.76 6.45 5.71
N PHE A 178 2.52 7.64 6.27
CA PHE A 178 3.57 8.64 6.53
C PHE A 178 3.68 9.07 8.00
N SER A 179 2.79 8.62 8.87
CA SER A 179 2.78 8.93 10.30
C SER A 179 2.32 7.73 11.11
N GLU A 180 2.55 7.76 12.42
CA GLU A 180 1.94 6.77 13.32
C GLU A 180 0.43 7.03 13.37
N PHE A 181 -0.35 6.19 12.68
CA PHE A 181 -1.80 6.26 12.67
C PHE A 181 -2.39 4.93 13.18
N PRO A 182 -3.53 4.96 13.93
CA PRO A 182 -4.19 3.73 14.33
C PRO A 182 -4.49 2.82 13.15
N THR A 183 -4.50 1.50 13.41
CA THR A 183 -4.95 0.52 12.42
C THR A 183 -6.34 0.88 11.89
N ILE A 184 -6.52 0.70 10.59
CA ILE A 184 -7.79 0.87 9.88
C ILE A 184 -8.50 -0.49 9.87
N GLU A 185 -9.62 -0.58 10.58
CA GLU A 185 -10.49 -1.76 10.63
C GLU A 185 -11.59 -1.66 9.58
N ILE A 186 -11.63 -2.60 8.65
CA ILE A 186 -12.64 -2.67 7.59
C ILE A 186 -13.61 -3.80 7.92
N ILE A 187 -14.86 -3.44 8.23
CA ILE A 187 -15.87 -4.40 8.72
C ILE A 187 -16.71 -4.89 7.54
N SER A 188 -16.28 -5.98 6.90
CA SER A 188 -16.92 -6.50 5.69
C SER A 188 -16.42 -7.92 5.37
N PRO A 189 -17.10 -8.68 4.48
CA PRO A 189 -16.53 -9.89 3.90
C PRO A 189 -15.21 -9.64 3.15
N PRO A 190 -14.25 -10.58 3.11
CA PRO A 190 -12.89 -10.31 2.62
C PRO A 190 -12.74 -9.85 1.17
N ASN A 191 -13.67 -10.23 0.29
CA ASN A 191 -13.67 -9.73 -1.09
C ASN A 191 -13.93 -8.21 -1.13
N ILE A 192 -14.89 -7.73 -0.33
CA ILE A 192 -15.17 -6.29 -0.21
C ILE A 192 -14.04 -5.59 0.54
N VAL A 193 -13.42 -6.24 1.53
CA VAL A 193 -12.23 -5.68 2.20
C VAL A 193 -11.10 -5.45 1.19
N ALA A 194 -10.84 -6.43 0.31
CA ALA A 194 -9.82 -6.29 -0.72
C ALA A 194 -10.10 -5.10 -1.66
N GLU A 195 -11.34 -4.93 -2.11
CA GLU A 195 -11.77 -3.79 -2.91
C GLU A 195 -11.58 -2.43 -2.20
N VAL A 196 -11.90 -2.36 -0.90
CA VAL A 196 -11.72 -1.15 -0.09
C VAL A 196 -10.25 -0.83 0.12
N ILE A 197 -9.41 -1.83 0.39
CA ILE A 197 -7.96 -1.64 0.52
C ILE A 197 -7.38 -1.17 -0.82
N GLU A 198 -7.80 -1.77 -1.93
CA GLU A 198 -7.36 -1.33 -3.25
C GLU A 198 -7.76 0.14 -3.52
N LEU A 199 -9.00 0.51 -3.21
CA LEU A 199 -9.47 1.90 -3.27
C LEU A 199 -8.63 2.82 -2.37
N ALA A 200 -8.29 2.38 -1.16
CA ALA A 200 -7.46 3.12 -0.24
C ALA A 200 -6.05 3.35 -0.80
N LEU A 201 -5.38 2.29 -1.26
CA LEU A 201 -4.05 2.33 -1.86
C LEU A 201 -4.00 3.14 -3.16
N SER A 202 -5.14 3.31 -3.85
CA SER A 202 -5.22 4.15 -5.05
C SER A 202 -4.92 5.62 -4.77
N CYS A 203 -4.88 6.07 -3.51
CA CYS A 203 -4.39 7.41 -3.16
C CYS A 203 -2.86 7.55 -3.21
N LEU A 204 -2.12 6.43 -3.15
CA LEU A 204 -0.65 6.39 -3.13
C LEU A 204 -0.08 6.11 -4.52
N PRO A 205 1.09 6.69 -4.89
CA PRO A 205 1.82 6.24 -6.07
C PRO A 205 2.31 4.80 -5.84
N PRO A 206 2.46 3.99 -6.90
CA PRO A 206 2.88 2.60 -6.75
C PRO A 206 4.15 2.45 -5.90
N SER A 207 5.10 3.37 -6.07
CA SER A 207 6.36 3.47 -5.30
C SER A 207 6.18 3.68 -3.79
N GLU A 208 4.98 4.01 -3.31
CA GLU A 208 4.67 4.24 -1.89
C GLU A 208 3.62 3.25 -1.35
N THR A 209 2.92 2.50 -2.21
CA THR A 209 1.93 1.48 -1.77
C THR A 209 2.55 0.41 -0.88
N TRP A 210 3.85 0.13 -1.06
CA TRP A 210 4.57 -0.81 -0.23
C TRP A 210 4.54 -0.43 1.26
N ARG A 211 4.32 0.84 1.63
CA ARG A 211 4.31 1.29 3.04
C ARG A 211 3.14 0.74 3.84
N ILE A 212 2.04 0.42 3.19
CA ILE A 212 0.81 -0.01 3.86
C ILE A 212 0.74 -1.53 3.88
N SER A 213 0.92 -2.11 5.06
CA SER A 213 0.67 -3.53 5.29
C SER A 213 -0.81 -3.80 5.53
N PHE A 214 -1.32 -4.94 5.08
CA PHE A 214 -2.72 -5.31 5.28
C PHE A 214 -2.97 -6.81 5.43
N ASP A 215 -4.14 -7.14 5.97
CA ASP A 215 -4.71 -8.50 6.04
C ASP A 215 -6.21 -8.42 5.74
N THR A 216 -6.70 -9.04 4.67
CA THR A 216 -8.12 -8.96 4.29
C THR A 216 -9.05 -9.80 5.18
N TYR A 217 -8.51 -10.65 6.04
CA TYR A 217 -9.27 -11.53 6.92
C TYR A 217 -8.53 -11.82 8.24
N PHE A 218 -8.59 -10.85 9.15
CA PHE A 218 -7.90 -10.89 10.44
C PHE A 218 -8.78 -11.48 11.55
N TYR A 219 -9.22 -12.72 11.39
CA TYR A 219 -10.11 -13.38 12.36
C TYR A 219 -9.34 -14.09 13.48
N LYS A 220 -9.66 -13.75 14.74
CA LYS A 220 -9.00 -14.26 15.96
C LYS A 220 -7.47 -14.06 16.00
N GLY A 221 -6.93 -13.17 15.16
CA GLY A 221 -5.54 -12.76 15.19
C GLY A 221 -5.23 -11.87 16.39
N ASN A 222 -3.95 -11.77 16.74
CA ASN A 222 -3.47 -10.81 17.73
C ASN A 222 -2.73 -9.67 17.01
N PRO A 223 -3.34 -8.49 16.88
CA PRO A 223 -2.75 -7.38 16.12
C PRO A 223 -1.62 -6.69 16.90
N VAL A 224 -1.38 -7.03 18.17
CA VAL A 224 -0.19 -6.60 18.90
C VAL A 224 1.04 -7.35 18.40
N THR A 225 0.91 -8.65 18.14
CA THR A 225 2.01 -9.49 17.65
C THR A 225 2.12 -9.49 16.13
N THR A 226 1.06 -9.10 15.42
CA THR A 226 0.99 -9.02 13.96
C THR A 226 0.38 -7.68 13.55
N PRO A 227 1.11 -6.56 13.70
CA PRO A 227 0.59 -5.25 13.38
C PRO A 227 0.41 -5.09 11.87
N TYR A 228 -0.75 -4.59 11.49
CA TYR A 228 -1.08 -4.19 10.12
C TYR A 228 -1.64 -2.76 10.12
N HIS A 229 -1.44 -2.06 9.01
CA HIS A 229 -2.05 -0.75 8.80
C HIS A 229 -3.54 -0.88 8.51
N MET A 230 -3.94 -1.90 7.74
CA MET A 230 -5.34 -2.20 7.43
C MET A 230 -5.70 -3.65 7.72
N VAL A 231 -6.83 -3.90 8.37
CA VAL A 231 -7.32 -5.27 8.65
C VAL A 231 -8.79 -5.42 8.30
N GLY A 232 -9.13 -6.53 7.66
CA GLY A 232 -10.50 -6.97 7.43
C GLY A 232 -11.03 -7.76 8.61
N LEU A 233 -12.18 -7.35 9.16
CA LEU A 233 -12.83 -8.02 10.28
C LEU A 233 -14.29 -8.34 9.93
N LEU A 234 -14.80 -9.44 10.48
CA LEU A 234 -16.22 -9.77 10.38
C LEU A 234 -17.07 -8.97 11.36
N THR A 235 -16.46 -8.51 12.46
CA THR A 235 -17.11 -7.73 13.50
C THR A 235 -16.14 -6.66 14.01
N PRO A 236 -16.63 -5.49 14.42
CA PRO A 236 -15.78 -4.46 15.01
C PRO A 236 -14.97 -4.99 16.20
N SER A 237 -13.74 -4.50 16.37
CA SER A 237 -12.98 -4.76 17.59
C SER A 237 -13.33 -3.73 18.67
N ASN A 238 -12.94 -3.99 19.92
CA ASN A 238 -13.08 -3.02 21.03
C ASN A 238 -11.90 -2.05 21.13
N ARG A 239 -11.08 -1.93 20.08
CA ARG A 239 -9.85 -1.11 20.08
C ARG A 239 -10.13 0.31 19.60
N ILE A 240 -9.20 1.20 19.93
CA ILE A 240 -9.15 2.53 19.31
C ILE A 240 -8.58 2.34 17.91
N ALA A 241 -9.44 2.45 16.90
CA ALA A 241 -9.11 2.24 15.50
C ALA A 241 -9.95 3.17 14.61
N ALA A 242 -9.47 3.43 13.39
CA ALA A 242 -10.31 3.98 12.35
C ALA A 242 -11.18 2.86 11.79
N VAL A 243 -12.51 2.98 11.88
CA VAL A 243 -13.46 1.95 11.45
C VAL A 243 -14.13 2.36 10.15
N VAL A 244 -14.02 1.48 9.16
CA VAL A 244 -14.59 1.62 7.83
C VAL A 244 -15.69 0.57 7.67
N ASP A 245 -16.91 1.02 7.40
CA ASP A 245 -18.07 0.15 7.13
C ASP A 245 -18.52 0.33 5.68
N PRO A 246 -18.18 -0.58 4.75
CA PRO A 246 -18.56 -0.45 3.35
C PRO A 246 -20.08 -0.59 3.11
N SER A 247 -20.82 -1.23 4.03
CA SER A 247 -22.28 -1.35 3.93
C SER A 247 -23.00 -0.03 4.21
N LYS A 248 -22.33 0.85 4.97
CA LYS A 248 -22.76 2.21 5.28
C LYS A 248 -21.56 3.11 5.05
N PRO A 249 -21.25 3.51 3.80
CA PRO A 249 -19.96 4.07 3.39
C PRO A 249 -19.61 5.31 4.21
N SER A 250 -19.02 5.05 5.37
CA SER A 250 -18.81 5.96 6.47
C SER A 250 -17.57 5.50 7.20
N ILE A 251 -16.84 6.48 7.68
CA ILE A 251 -15.57 6.28 8.33
C ILE A 251 -15.69 6.92 9.69
N ARG A 252 -15.45 6.13 10.72
CA ARG A 252 -15.45 6.57 12.11
C ARG A 252 -14.02 6.55 12.58
N THR A 253 -13.48 7.70 12.94
CA THR A 253 -12.15 7.82 13.51
C THR A 253 -12.23 8.21 14.99
N PRO A 254 -11.21 7.86 15.79
CA PRO A 254 -11.13 8.30 17.19
C PRO A 254 -11.12 9.82 17.32
N GLU A 255 -10.50 10.51 16.36
CA GLU A 255 -10.38 11.96 16.28
C GLU A 255 -10.83 12.45 14.90
N PRO A 256 -11.38 13.68 14.78
CA PRO A 256 -11.73 14.25 13.49
C PRO A 256 -10.53 14.28 12.54
N ILE A 257 -10.71 13.79 11.31
CA ILE A 257 -9.64 13.79 10.31
C ILE A 257 -9.54 15.18 9.68
N SER A 258 -8.40 15.85 9.87
CA SER A 258 -8.05 17.06 9.12
C SER A 258 -6.75 16.84 8.33
N PRO A 259 -6.65 17.43 7.12
CA PRO A 259 -5.39 17.40 6.37
C PRO A 259 -4.32 18.23 7.08
N GLU A 260 -3.12 17.66 7.23
CA GLU A 260 -1.97 18.29 7.91
C GLU A 260 -0.75 18.47 6.99
N SER A 261 -0.57 17.55 6.04
CA SER A 261 0.49 17.59 5.03
C SER A 261 0.02 18.24 3.72
N SER A 262 0.97 18.65 2.88
CA SER A 262 0.67 19.20 1.55
C SER A 262 -0.09 18.17 0.70
N ILE A 263 0.24 16.89 0.82
CA ILE A 263 -0.43 15.84 0.04
C ILE A 263 -1.86 15.62 0.51
N GLU A 264 -2.10 15.63 1.84
CA GLU A 264 -3.44 15.52 2.42
C GLU A 264 -4.34 16.70 2.01
N GLU A 265 -3.84 17.94 2.06
CA GLU A 265 -4.57 19.14 1.64
C GLU A 265 -4.99 19.04 0.17
N PHE A 266 -4.08 18.56 -0.68
CA PHE A 266 -4.29 18.44 -2.12
C PHE A 266 -5.28 17.34 -2.47
N VAL A 267 -5.11 16.16 -1.87
CA VAL A 267 -6.03 15.04 -2.02
C VAL A 267 -7.43 15.42 -1.54
N SER A 268 -7.53 16.06 -0.38
CA SER A 268 -8.82 16.52 0.17
C SER A 268 -9.55 17.46 -0.80
N SER A 269 -8.81 18.43 -1.34
CA SER A 269 -9.34 19.41 -2.29
C SER A 269 -9.79 18.77 -3.61
N LEU A 270 -9.06 17.77 -4.10
CA LEU A 270 -9.35 17.08 -5.37
C LEU A 270 -10.58 16.21 -5.32
N VAL A 271 -10.72 15.42 -4.25
CA VAL A 271 -11.86 14.53 -4.08
C VAL A 271 -13.16 15.33 -3.96
N LEU A 272 -13.14 16.44 -3.22
CA LEU A 272 -14.30 17.33 -3.08
C LEU A 272 -14.68 18.06 -4.37
N ARG A 273 -13.75 18.20 -5.32
CA ARG A 273 -13.99 18.79 -6.66
C ARG A 273 -14.30 17.73 -7.71
N GLU A 274 -14.35 16.44 -7.33
CA GLU A 274 -14.57 15.30 -8.22
C GLU A 274 -13.53 15.15 -9.36
N GLN A 275 -12.32 15.70 -9.16
CA GLN A 275 -11.24 15.74 -10.16
C GLN A 275 -10.25 14.58 -10.02
N ILE A 276 -10.72 13.40 -9.60
CA ILE A 276 -9.86 12.26 -9.27
C ILE A 276 -9.04 11.74 -10.46
N GLN A 277 -9.55 11.78 -11.68
CA GLN A 277 -8.76 11.32 -12.83
C GLN A 277 -7.50 12.15 -13.05
N MET A 278 -7.59 13.45 -12.77
CA MET A 278 -6.45 14.35 -12.82
C MET A 278 -5.41 13.98 -11.77
N PHE A 279 -5.86 13.58 -10.57
CA PHE A 279 -5.00 13.07 -9.51
C PHE A 279 -4.27 11.78 -9.93
N LEU A 280 -5.03 10.78 -10.37
CA LEU A 280 -4.50 9.45 -10.67
C LEU A 280 -3.46 9.50 -11.79
N SER A 281 -3.68 10.36 -12.79
CA SER A 281 -2.78 10.53 -13.94
C SER A 281 -1.48 11.29 -13.60
N ASN A 282 -1.44 12.05 -12.50
CA ASN A 282 -0.31 12.92 -12.15
C ASN A 282 0.26 12.60 -10.75
N LYS A 283 -0.07 11.44 -10.21
CA LYS A 283 0.11 11.12 -8.79
C LYS A 283 1.57 11.25 -8.33
N SER A 284 2.52 10.71 -9.08
CA SER A 284 3.96 10.79 -8.73
C SER A 284 4.46 12.23 -8.67
N LEU A 285 4.08 13.07 -9.63
CA LEU A 285 4.44 14.49 -9.68
C LEU A 285 3.84 15.26 -8.49
N ILE A 286 2.57 15.01 -8.18
CA ILE A 286 1.86 15.63 -7.06
C ILE A 286 2.54 15.26 -5.74
N PHE A 287 2.85 13.97 -5.53
CA PHE A 287 3.53 13.48 -4.34
C PHE A 287 4.91 14.11 -4.19
N GLN A 288 5.72 14.10 -5.25
CA GLN A 288 7.05 14.73 -5.20
C GLN A 288 6.96 16.20 -4.83
N THR A 289 5.99 16.93 -5.40
CA THR A 289 5.78 18.35 -5.10
C THR A 289 5.32 18.58 -3.67
N ALA A 290 4.37 17.78 -3.18
CA ALA A 290 3.89 17.86 -1.82
C ALA A 290 5.00 17.59 -0.79
N ARG A 291 5.78 16.51 -0.98
CA ARG A 291 6.92 16.18 -0.11
C ARG A 291 7.98 17.28 -0.12
N PHE A 292 8.29 17.82 -1.30
CA PHE A 292 9.17 18.99 -1.42
C PHE A 292 8.63 20.18 -0.62
N LEU A 293 7.33 20.48 -0.72
CA LEU A 293 6.67 21.56 0.02
C LEU A 293 6.62 21.34 1.52
N ASP A 294 6.53 20.09 1.97
CA ASP A 294 6.60 19.68 3.37
C ASP A 294 8.03 19.69 3.93
N GLY A 295 9.02 20.06 3.10
CA GLY A 295 10.41 20.23 3.52
C GLY A 295 11.21 18.94 3.53
N GLU A 296 10.70 17.86 2.96
CA GLU A 296 11.46 16.62 2.83
C GLU A 296 12.62 16.78 1.86
N THR A 297 13.71 16.04 2.12
CA THR A 297 14.91 16.01 1.27
C THR A 297 14.66 15.18 0.00
N VAL A 298 13.89 15.74 -0.92
CA VAL A 298 13.59 15.17 -2.24
C VAL A 298 14.05 16.12 -3.37
N PRO A 299 14.42 15.59 -4.55
CA PRO A 299 14.70 16.43 -5.71
C PRO A 299 13.50 17.31 -6.06
N PRO A 300 13.73 18.53 -6.56
CA PRO A 300 12.65 19.43 -6.91
C PRO A 300 11.85 18.81 -8.07
N PRO A 301 10.51 18.89 -8.04
CA PRO A 301 9.67 18.31 -9.08
C PRO A 301 9.86 19.05 -10.41
N GLU A 302 9.87 18.30 -11.51
CA GLU A 302 9.90 18.88 -12.86
C GLU A 302 8.49 19.27 -13.31
N LEU A 303 8.05 20.46 -12.90
CA LEU A 303 6.69 20.95 -13.15
C LEU A 303 6.48 21.55 -14.55
N THR A 304 7.50 21.62 -15.40
CA THR A 304 7.41 22.23 -16.74
C THR A 304 6.51 21.46 -17.70
N GLN A 305 6.28 20.18 -17.46
CA GLN A 305 5.41 19.33 -18.27
C GLN A 305 4.06 19.05 -17.60
N ALA A 306 3.82 19.63 -16.41
CA ALA A 306 2.58 19.42 -15.68
C ALA A 306 1.38 20.05 -16.44
N PRO A 307 0.21 19.39 -16.47
CA PRO A 307 -1.01 19.99 -17.01
C PRO A 307 -1.31 21.33 -16.32
N SER A 308 -1.79 22.32 -17.09
CA SER A 308 -2.09 23.66 -16.58
C SER A 308 -3.09 23.65 -15.41
N GLU A 309 -4.03 22.72 -15.45
CA GLU A 309 -5.07 22.48 -14.47
C GLU A 309 -4.48 22.02 -13.13
N ILE A 310 -3.48 21.13 -13.17
CA ILE A 310 -2.72 20.72 -11.98
C ILE A 310 -1.99 21.93 -11.40
N LEU A 311 -1.30 22.72 -12.22
CA LEU A 311 -0.55 23.88 -11.74
C LEU A 311 -1.46 24.94 -11.09
N GLN A 312 -2.62 25.21 -11.69
CA GLN A 312 -3.61 26.15 -11.15
C GLN A 312 -4.20 25.64 -9.83
N LEU A 313 -4.56 24.35 -9.76
CA LEU A 313 -5.07 23.76 -8.54
C LEU A 313 -4.01 23.75 -7.44
N SER A 314 -2.77 23.36 -7.75
CA SER A 314 -1.65 23.36 -6.82
C SER A 314 -1.37 24.75 -6.27
N LYS A 315 -1.43 25.81 -7.10
CA LYS A 315 -1.31 27.20 -6.61
C LYS A 315 -2.47 27.57 -5.66
N THR A 316 -3.68 27.07 -5.92
CA THR A 316 -4.86 27.32 -5.08
C THR A 316 -4.76 26.60 -3.73
N VAL A 317 -4.38 25.32 -3.74
CA VAL A 317 -4.30 24.50 -2.52
C VAL A 317 -3.07 24.90 -1.69
N TRP A 318 -1.90 24.95 -2.30
CA TRP A 318 -0.63 25.15 -1.58
C TRP A 318 -0.20 26.60 -1.50
N GLY A 319 -0.99 27.55 -2.01
CA GLY A 319 -0.62 28.96 -2.12
C GLY A 319 -0.09 29.54 -0.81
N LYS A 320 -0.79 29.28 0.30
CA LYS A 320 -0.37 29.73 1.64
C LYS A 320 0.94 29.07 2.09
N ARG A 321 1.14 27.78 1.83
CA ARG A 321 2.36 27.06 2.23
C ARG A 321 3.57 27.52 1.41
N ILE A 322 3.38 27.75 0.11
CA ILE A 322 4.38 28.35 -0.78
C ILE A 322 4.73 29.76 -0.29
N GLU A 323 3.73 30.58 0.03
CA GLU A 323 3.93 31.92 0.59
C GLU A 323 4.75 31.90 1.87
N THR A 324 4.39 31.04 2.83
CA THR A 324 5.14 30.89 4.08
C THR A 324 6.60 30.53 3.81
N ARG A 325 6.87 29.54 2.96
CA ARG A 325 8.26 29.13 2.68
C ARG A 325 9.08 30.17 1.95
N ILE A 326 8.48 30.90 1.01
CA ILE A 326 9.14 32.02 0.33
C ILE A 326 9.41 33.13 1.35
N SER A 327 8.43 33.43 2.20
CA SER A 327 8.56 34.40 3.27
C SER A 327 9.73 34.05 4.19
N ASP A 328 9.81 32.81 4.68
CA ASP A 328 10.87 32.36 5.58
C ASP A 328 12.26 32.48 4.93
N LEU A 329 12.37 32.08 3.65
CA LEU A 329 13.62 32.19 2.88
C LEU A 329 14.04 33.65 2.68
N VAL A 330 13.11 34.53 2.32
CA VAL A 330 13.41 35.94 2.03
C VAL A 330 13.67 36.73 3.32
N HIS A 331 12.93 36.49 4.40
CA HIS A 331 13.17 37.14 5.70
C HIS A 331 14.51 36.73 6.32
N GLY A 332 15.04 35.54 5.98
CA GLY A 332 16.40 35.16 6.33
C GLY A 332 17.50 35.96 5.62
N LEU A 333 17.16 36.68 4.53
CA LEU A 333 18.12 37.36 3.64
C LEU A 333 17.96 38.88 3.60
N PHE A 334 16.78 39.43 3.94
CA PHE A 334 16.46 40.85 3.77
C PHE A 334 15.75 41.46 4.99
N PRO A 335 15.84 42.79 5.21
CA PRO A 335 15.08 43.47 6.26
C PRO A 335 13.55 43.26 6.10
N PRO A 336 12.76 43.22 7.20
CA PRO A 336 11.36 42.79 7.17
C PRO A 336 10.49 43.48 6.12
N ARG A 337 10.60 44.81 6.00
CA ARG A 337 9.81 45.57 5.02
C ARG A 337 10.13 45.19 3.57
N LEU A 338 11.41 45.00 3.25
CA LEU A 338 11.84 44.59 1.90
C LEU A 338 11.48 43.13 1.65
N ALA A 339 11.61 42.27 2.66
CA ALA A 339 11.23 40.87 2.58
C ALA A 339 9.75 40.70 2.26
N SER A 340 8.85 41.44 2.92
CA SER A 340 7.42 41.40 2.61
C SER A 340 7.11 41.86 1.17
N ILE A 341 7.74 42.94 0.69
CA ILE A 341 7.55 43.43 -0.69
C ILE A 341 8.00 42.38 -1.71
N LEU A 342 9.19 41.78 -1.49
CA LEU A 342 9.74 40.78 -2.39
C LEU A 342 8.90 39.50 -2.40
N THR A 343 8.46 39.01 -1.25
CA THR A 343 7.59 37.83 -1.13
C THR A 343 6.30 38.03 -1.93
N ASN A 344 5.60 39.14 -1.73
CA ASN A 344 4.36 39.45 -2.46
C ASN A 344 4.62 39.52 -3.97
N HIS A 345 5.67 40.25 -4.39
CA HIS A 345 6.02 40.37 -5.81
C HIS A 345 6.32 39.01 -6.43
N LEU A 346 7.07 38.13 -5.77
CA LEU A 346 7.37 36.78 -6.26
C LEU A 346 6.10 35.96 -6.46
N ILE A 347 5.22 35.90 -5.45
CA ILE A 347 3.98 35.09 -5.47
C ILE A 347 3.01 35.54 -6.58
N GLU A 348 2.89 36.86 -6.77
CA GLU A 348 2.00 37.46 -7.78
C GLU A 348 2.55 37.31 -9.20
N SER A 349 3.85 37.58 -9.39
CA SER A 349 4.45 37.69 -10.72
C SER A 349 4.88 36.36 -11.34
N ARG A 350 5.12 35.32 -10.52
CA ARG A 350 5.72 34.07 -11.02
C ARG A 350 4.73 32.90 -11.11
N PRO A 351 4.85 32.07 -12.17
CA PRO A 351 4.12 30.82 -12.25
C PRO A 351 4.67 29.79 -11.24
N LEU A 352 3.84 28.81 -10.89
CA LEU A 352 4.18 27.80 -9.88
C LEU A 352 5.54 27.09 -10.12
N PRO A 353 5.89 26.65 -11.35
CA PRO A 353 7.19 26.02 -11.58
C PRO A 353 8.39 26.92 -11.21
N GLU A 354 8.28 28.24 -11.41
CA GLU A 354 9.33 29.19 -11.05
C GLU A 354 9.40 29.43 -9.54
N LEU A 355 8.26 29.43 -8.85
CA LEU A 355 8.20 29.53 -7.39
C LEU A 355 8.84 28.30 -6.74
N ILE A 356 8.55 27.10 -7.24
CA ILE A 356 9.15 25.85 -6.74
C ILE A 356 10.66 25.82 -7.00
N ARG A 357 11.11 26.26 -8.19
CA ARG A 357 12.54 26.43 -8.49
C ARG A 357 13.22 27.46 -7.58
N PHE A 358 12.52 28.54 -7.22
CA PHE A 358 13.05 29.56 -6.31
C PHE A 358 13.24 29.00 -4.88
N LEU A 359 12.34 28.13 -4.43
CA LEU A 359 12.43 27.44 -3.14
C LEU A 359 13.52 26.37 -3.07
N TYR A 360 14.08 25.97 -4.21
CA TYR A 360 15.20 25.03 -4.24
C TYR A 360 16.50 25.81 -4.03
N PRO A 361 17.15 25.70 -2.86
CA PRO A 361 18.46 26.32 -2.69
C PRO A 361 19.39 25.64 -3.69
N LYS A 362 19.82 26.38 -4.72
CA LYS A 362 21.02 25.97 -5.43
C LYS A 362 22.11 25.99 -4.36
N THR A 363 22.59 24.82 -3.97
CA THR A 363 23.87 24.72 -3.27
C THR A 363 24.84 25.51 -4.12
N ILE A 364 25.19 26.71 -3.68
CA ILE A 364 26.27 27.49 -4.26
C ILE A 364 27.50 26.71 -3.83
N VAL A 365 27.89 25.72 -4.64
CA VAL A 365 29.17 25.02 -4.51
C VAL A 365 30.26 25.91 -5.09
#